data_AF-A0A9J6RH80-F1
#
_entry.id   AF-A0A9J6RH80-F1
#
_cell.length_a   1.000
_cell.length_b   1.000
_cell.length_c   1.000
_cell.angle_alpha   90.00
_cell.angle_beta   90.00
_cell.angle_gamma   90.00
#
_symmetry.space_group_name_H-M   'P 1'
#
loop_
_entity.id
_entity.type
_entity.pdbx_description
1 polymer ?
#
loop_
_entity_poly.entity_id
_entity_poly.type
_entity_poly.pdbx_seq_one_letter_code
_entity_poly.pdbx_strand_id
1 'polypeptide(L)'
;MSGDIAMNLMAEKINHCLAADPTEPSLWVVDENISAAAMASVSAAANLTVLTNRCDSAQALEQRGFKLQLSDFDFSSFEPQSFAHIFYRVSKEKPIVHHVINQAAQYLRPQGYLHISGYKNEGAKTYSDKAVKYLGSLASKLLGGKTAMISDIVCDDVDDSRRLDDKNYSVLQQPVAAGDIRFTSKPGVFGWNKIDRGSEFLIAHLPEVLATITTEIKRVADLGCGYGYLSVMASQQLNQATFYAVDNNVAAVTCCQQNFIQHKIAGEVSLDSCGSQLSPGFDFLLCNPPFHQGFDVESGLTDKFVQSVSRLLNKGGHGFFVVNAFIPLERKAKGLFESVTMVANNQSFKLLLFKK
;
A
#
# COMPACT_ATOMS: atom_id res chain seq x y z
N MET A 1 15.86 21.05 -2.83
CA MET A 1 14.65 20.56 -2.13
C MET A 1 13.59 20.18 -3.16
N SER A 2 13.80 19.07 -3.88
CA SER A 2 12.75 18.39 -4.65
C SER A 2 12.10 17.37 -3.72
N GLY A 3 11.41 17.90 -2.71
CA GLY A 3 10.73 17.12 -1.69
C GLY A 3 9.23 17.30 -1.81
N ASP A 4 8.49 16.41 -1.17
CA ASP A 4 7.06 16.47 -1.16
C ASP A 4 6.55 17.66 -0.32
N ILE A 5 6.18 18.76 -1.00
CA ILE A 5 5.77 20.02 -0.36
C ILE A 5 4.58 19.81 0.59
N ALA A 6 3.59 19.00 0.21
CA ALA A 6 2.45 18.74 1.07
C ALA A 6 2.84 17.98 2.35
N MET A 7 3.89 17.15 2.30
CA MET A 7 4.41 16.45 3.47
C MET A 7 5.27 17.37 4.32
N ASN A 8 6.04 18.27 3.70
CA ASN A 8 6.81 19.27 4.45
C ASN A 8 5.90 20.17 5.29
N LEU A 9 4.79 20.65 4.71
CA LEU A 9 3.77 21.40 5.44
C LEU A 9 3.19 20.60 6.62
N MET A 10 2.96 19.30 6.41
CA MET A 10 2.47 18.41 7.46
C MET A 10 3.51 18.22 8.57
N ALA A 11 4.77 18.00 8.23
CA ALA A 11 5.83 17.81 9.20
C ALA A 11 6.08 19.07 10.03
N GLU A 12 6.09 20.25 9.40
CA GLU A 12 6.16 21.54 10.09
C GLU A 12 4.99 21.69 11.07
N LYS A 13 3.77 21.35 10.63
CA LYS A 13 2.57 21.41 11.47
C LYS A 13 2.65 20.44 12.66
N ILE A 14 3.04 19.19 12.43
CA ILE A 14 3.22 18.18 13.49
C ILE A 14 4.22 18.70 14.52
N ASN A 15 5.43 19.06 14.08
CA ASN A 15 6.48 19.51 15.00
C ASN A 15 6.07 20.78 15.77
N HIS A 16 5.34 21.70 15.12
CA HIS A 16 4.81 22.90 15.78
C HIS A 16 3.79 22.56 16.87
N CYS A 17 2.78 21.74 16.57
CA CYS A 17 1.75 21.36 17.55
C CYS A 17 2.35 20.60 18.73
N LEU A 18 3.24 19.64 18.48
CA LEU A 18 3.89 18.87 19.54
C LEU A 18 4.80 19.72 20.44
N ALA A 19 5.42 20.77 19.89
CA ALA A 19 6.22 21.71 20.67
C ALA A 19 5.36 22.72 21.46
N ALA A 20 4.18 23.06 20.95
CA ALA A 20 3.27 24.01 21.60
C ALA A 20 2.61 23.39 22.84
N ASP A 21 2.17 22.14 22.77
CA ASP A 21 1.68 21.39 23.93
C ASP A 21 2.13 19.91 23.89
N PRO A 22 3.17 19.53 24.65
CA PRO A 22 3.70 18.17 24.65
C PRO A 22 2.82 17.18 25.43
N THR A 23 1.74 17.64 26.07
CA THR A 23 0.83 16.77 26.83
C THR A 23 -0.37 16.31 26.01
N GLU A 24 -0.67 17.00 24.91
CA GLU A 24 -1.86 16.72 24.11
C GLU A 24 -1.70 15.49 23.22
N PRO A 25 -2.55 14.45 23.39
CA PRO A 25 -2.50 13.26 22.56
C PRO A 25 -2.72 13.59 21.09
N SER A 26 -1.83 13.11 20.25
CA SER A 26 -1.83 13.34 18.82
C SER A 26 -1.69 12.01 18.06
N LEU A 27 -2.40 11.91 16.94
CA LEU A 27 -2.32 10.78 16.02
C LEU A 27 -1.79 11.24 14.67
N TRP A 28 -0.82 10.52 14.11
CA TRP A 28 -0.36 10.72 12.75
C TRP A 28 -0.67 9.49 11.90
N VAL A 29 -1.49 9.67 10.87
CA VAL A 29 -1.87 8.61 9.95
C VAL A 29 -0.89 8.58 8.77
N VAL A 30 -0.22 7.44 8.58
CA VAL A 30 0.87 7.25 7.61
C VAL A 30 0.53 6.14 6.62
N ASP A 31 0.53 6.46 5.34
CA ASP A 31 0.25 5.54 4.23
C ASP A 31 1.42 5.46 3.22
N GLU A 32 1.17 4.92 2.03
CA GLU A 32 2.16 4.78 0.96
C GLU A 32 2.65 6.10 0.34
N ASN A 33 1.94 7.22 0.52
CA ASN A 33 2.32 8.51 -0.06
C ASN A 33 3.44 9.21 0.73
N ILE A 34 3.83 8.67 1.89
CA ILE A 34 4.87 9.24 2.74
C ILE A 34 6.16 8.42 2.59
N SER A 35 7.14 8.99 1.89
CA SER A 35 8.45 8.34 1.74
C SER A 35 9.22 8.29 3.07
N ALA A 36 10.16 7.36 3.19
CA ALA A 36 11.04 7.28 4.36
C ALA A 36 11.80 8.59 4.62
N ALA A 37 12.25 9.26 3.55
CA ALA A 37 12.90 10.57 3.64
C ALA A 37 11.93 11.65 4.16
N ALA A 38 10.66 11.62 3.74
CA ALA A 38 9.68 12.58 4.23
C ALA A 38 9.29 12.31 5.69
N MET A 39 9.19 11.03 6.10
CA MET A 39 9.01 10.67 7.51
C MET A 39 10.15 11.18 8.40
N ALA A 40 11.38 11.27 7.87
CA ALA A 40 12.55 11.74 8.59
C ALA A 40 12.44 13.19 9.12
N SER A 41 11.53 13.98 8.55
CA SER A 41 11.30 15.38 8.94
C SER A 41 10.41 15.55 10.19
N VAL A 42 9.79 14.49 10.67
CA VAL A 42 8.99 14.47 11.91
C VAL A 42 9.82 13.84 13.03
N SER A 43 9.84 14.47 14.20
CA SER A 43 10.49 13.94 15.39
C SER A 43 9.53 13.05 16.19
N ALA A 44 10.04 11.96 16.77
CA ALA A 44 9.27 11.18 17.73
C ALA A 44 8.97 12.02 18.98
N ALA A 45 7.77 11.87 19.52
CA ALA A 45 7.33 12.54 20.74
C ALA A 45 6.44 11.60 21.56
N ALA A 46 6.45 11.74 22.88
CA ALA A 46 5.70 10.86 23.78
C ALA A 46 4.18 10.93 23.57
N ASN A 47 3.68 12.08 23.15
CA ASN A 47 2.27 12.34 22.86
C ASN A 47 1.87 12.06 21.40
N LEU A 48 2.80 11.64 20.53
CA LEU A 48 2.52 11.30 19.15
C LEU A 48 2.43 9.78 18.97
N THR A 49 1.26 9.28 18.59
CA THR A 49 1.08 7.90 18.13
C THR A 49 1.00 7.87 16.60
N VAL A 50 1.63 6.91 15.96
CA VAL A 50 1.54 6.70 14.51
C VAL A 50 0.62 5.53 14.19
N LEU A 51 -0.30 5.71 13.25
CA LEU A 51 -1.12 4.66 12.68
C LEU A 51 -0.72 4.43 11.22
N THR A 52 -0.30 3.22 10.89
CA THR A 52 0.07 2.87 9.51
C THR A 52 -0.45 1.49 9.13
N ASN A 53 -0.76 1.30 7.85
CA ASN A 53 -1.14 0.00 7.29
C ASN A 53 0.01 -0.69 6.56
N ARG A 54 1.25 -0.17 6.67
CA ARG A 54 2.43 -0.71 5.97
C ARG A 54 3.52 -1.17 6.92
N CYS A 55 4.00 -2.40 6.75
CA CYS A 55 5.03 -2.95 7.64
C CYS A 55 6.41 -2.28 7.46
N ASP A 56 6.78 -1.86 6.26
CA ASP A 56 8.04 -1.15 6.01
C ASP A 56 8.05 0.25 6.63
N SER A 57 6.92 0.98 6.53
CA SER A 57 6.75 2.25 7.25
C SER A 57 6.80 2.05 8.76
N ALA A 58 6.09 1.03 9.28
CA ALA A 58 6.11 0.70 10.70
C ALA A 58 7.54 0.41 11.21
N GLN A 59 8.29 -0.45 10.51
CA GLN A 59 9.69 -0.77 10.86
C GLN A 59 10.58 0.47 10.85
N ALA A 60 10.47 1.32 9.83
CA ALA A 60 11.27 2.54 9.72
C ALA A 60 10.97 3.56 10.84
N LEU A 61 9.71 3.64 11.29
CA LEU A 61 9.30 4.52 12.38
C LEU A 61 9.64 3.94 13.76
N GLU A 62 9.52 2.63 13.94
CA GLU A 62 9.90 1.93 15.18
C GLU A 62 11.38 2.12 15.49
N GLN A 63 12.26 1.96 14.49
CA GLN A 63 13.70 2.20 14.60
C GLN A 63 14.04 3.63 15.03
N ARG A 64 13.10 4.57 14.84
CA ARG A 64 13.23 5.98 15.22
C ARG A 64 12.51 6.32 16.53
N GLY A 65 12.00 5.32 17.24
CA GLY A 65 11.41 5.47 18.58
C GLY A 65 9.98 5.98 18.60
N PHE A 66 9.23 5.90 17.48
CA PHE A 66 7.81 6.27 17.48
C PHE A 66 6.96 5.22 18.18
N LYS A 67 5.97 5.67 18.97
CA LYS A 67 4.85 4.81 19.38
C LYS A 67 3.99 4.55 18.15
N LEU A 68 3.74 3.28 17.83
CA LEU A 68 3.09 2.90 16.57
C LEU A 68 1.97 1.88 16.77
N GLN A 69 1.02 1.91 15.85
CA GLN A 69 0.02 0.88 15.63
C GLN A 69 0.01 0.50 14.15
N LEU A 70 0.35 -0.76 13.87
CA LEU A 70 0.27 -1.35 12.55
C LEU A 70 -1.09 -2.04 12.39
N SER A 71 -1.97 -1.47 11.57
CA SER A 71 -3.30 -2.01 11.28
C SER A 71 -3.82 -1.47 9.95
N ASP A 72 -4.93 -2.01 9.46
CA ASP A 72 -5.61 -1.49 8.26
C ASP A 72 -6.43 -0.22 8.56
N PHE A 73 -5.75 0.82 9.06
CA PHE A 73 -6.35 2.05 9.57
C PHE A 73 -7.54 1.79 10.51
N ASP A 74 -7.37 0.85 11.43
CA ASP A 74 -8.34 0.56 12.47
C ASP A 74 -8.07 1.45 13.68
N PHE A 75 -9.04 2.31 14.01
CA PHE A 75 -8.96 3.24 15.12
C PHE A 75 -9.58 2.66 16.41
N SER A 76 -10.22 1.49 16.35
CA SER A 76 -11.01 0.91 17.45
C SER A 76 -10.21 0.57 18.71
N SER A 77 -8.89 0.51 18.63
CA SER A 77 -7.97 0.34 19.76
C SER A 77 -7.74 1.63 20.55
N PHE A 78 -8.11 2.79 20.01
CA PHE A 78 -7.94 4.08 20.67
C PHE A 78 -9.21 4.43 21.46
N GLU A 79 -9.04 5.26 22.49
CA GLU A 79 -10.19 5.81 23.20
C GLU A 79 -10.91 6.85 22.31
N PRO A 80 -12.24 6.78 22.13
CA PRO A 80 -13.00 7.81 21.43
C PRO A 80 -12.78 9.20 22.06
N GLN A 81 -12.86 10.24 21.24
CA GLN A 81 -12.71 11.65 21.67
C GLN A 81 -11.44 11.93 22.51
N SER A 82 -10.33 11.26 22.23
CA SER A 82 -9.10 11.36 23.04
C SER A 82 -8.01 12.22 22.40
N PHE A 83 -7.98 12.35 21.07
CA PHE A 83 -6.94 13.09 20.38
C PHE A 83 -7.27 14.57 20.28
N ALA A 84 -6.29 15.42 20.62
CA ALA A 84 -6.34 16.84 20.31
C ALA A 84 -6.06 17.11 18.84
N HIS A 85 -5.16 16.31 18.24
CA HIS A 85 -4.75 16.45 16.84
C HIS A 85 -4.76 15.11 16.11
N ILE A 86 -5.31 15.10 14.89
CA ILE A 86 -5.11 14.04 13.91
C ILE A 86 -4.44 14.66 12.68
N PHE A 87 -3.26 14.15 12.34
CA PHE A 87 -2.45 14.58 11.21
C PHE A 87 -2.60 13.59 10.07
N TYR A 88 -3.08 14.06 8.92
CA TYR A 88 -3.35 13.19 7.77
C TYR A 88 -2.97 13.84 6.44
N ARG A 89 -1.97 13.27 5.77
CA ARG A 89 -1.68 13.57 4.37
C ARG A 89 -2.59 12.66 3.52
N VAL A 90 -3.35 13.22 2.59
CA VAL A 90 -4.37 12.47 1.84
C VAL A 90 -3.79 11.26 1.10
N SER A 91 -4.49 10.14 1.23
CA SER A 91 -4.20 8.91 0.52
C SER A 91 -4.60 8.97 -0.95
N LYS A 92 -3.99 8.10 -1.74
CA LYS A 92 -4.32 7.96 -3.16
C LYS A 92 -5.76 7.47 -3.36
N GLU A 93 -6.18 6.49 -2.58
CA GLU A 93 -7.50 5.88 -2.69
C GLU A 93 -8.55 6.69 -1.91
N LYS A 94 -9.54 7.21 -2.62
CA LYS A 94 -10.66 7.98 -2.06
C LYS A 94 -11.35 7.30 -0.86
N PRO A 95 -11.64 5.98 -0.87
CA PRO A 95 -12.22 5.30 0.29
C PRO A 95 -11.38 5.42 1.57
N ILE A 96 -10.05 5.38 1.48
CA ILE A 96 -9.16 5.57 2.63
C ILE A 96 -9.31 7.00 3.17
N VAL A 97 -9.28 8.00 2.27
CA VAL A 97 -9.43 9.41 2.66
C VAL A 97 -10.75 9.65 3.39
N HIS A 98 -11.84 9.11 2.85
CA HIS A 98 -13.15 9.19 3.47
C HIS A 98 -13.19 8.46 4.82
N HIS A 99 -12.63 7.25 4.92
CA HIS A 99 -12.54 6.49 6.16
C HIS A 99 -11.78 7.26 7.24
N VAL A 100 -10.60 7.81 6.95
CA VAL A 100 -9.81 8.56 7.94
C VAL A 100 -10.55 9.82 8.42
N ILE A 101 -11.20 10.57 7.52
CA ILE A 101 -12.04 11.72 7.91
C ILE A 101 -13.23 11.26 8.77
N ASN A 102 -13.85 10.13 8.41
CA ASN A 102 -14.93 9.50 9.15
C ASN A 102 -14.52 9.05 10.57
N GLN A 103 -13.30 8.55 10.73
CA GLN A 103 -12.73 8.20 12.03
C GLN A 103 -12.36 9.47 12.82
N ALA A 104 -11.88 10.52 12.16
CA ALA A 104 -11.52 11.76 12.86
C ALA A 104 -12.69 12.35 13.66
N ALA A 105 -13.92 12.28 13.14
CA ALA A 105 -15.13 12.69 13.85
C ALA A 105 -15.35 11.94 15.19
N GLN A 106 -14.95 10.67 15.24
CA GLN A 106 -15.16 9.80 16.41
C GLN A 106 -14.03 9.92 17.44
N TYR A 107 -12.81 10.17 17.00
CA TYR A 107 -11.61 10.08 17.84
C TYR A 107 -10.98 11.43 18.20
N LEU A 108 -11.35 12.53 17.52
CA LEU A 108 -11.02 13.87 17.99
C LEU A 108 -11.88 14.24 19.20
N ARG A 109 -11.24 14.81 20.24
CA ARG A 109 -11.97 15.45 21.33
C ARG A 109 -12.77 16.66 20.79
N PRO A 110 -13.81 17.13 21.51
CA PRO A 110 -14.45 18.41 21.19
C PRO A 110 -13.41 19.53 21.08
N GLN A 111 -13.50 20.34 20.02
CA GLN A 111 -12.52 21.39 19.67
C GLN A 111 -11.13 20.86 19.26
N GLY A 112 -11.00 19.56 19.00
CA GLY A 112 -9.80 18.96 18.41
C GLY A 112 -9.65 19.29 16.93
N TYR A 113 -8.47 19.02 16.36
CA TYR A 113 -8.11 19.41 15.00
C TYR A 113 -7.82 18.22 14.09
N LEU A 114 -8.48 18.17 12.94
CA LEU A 114 -8.00 17.42 11.79
C LEU A 114 -7.11 18.33 10.93
N HIS A 115 -5.84 17.98 10.83
CA HIS A 115 -4.90 18.61 9.91
C HIS A 115 -4.82 17.76 8.64
N ILE A 116 -5.28 18.30 7.52
CA ILE A 116 -5.30 17.59 6.24
C ILE A 116 -4.39 18.26 5.21
N SER A 117 -3.42 17.54 4.66
CA SER A 117 -2.54 18.05 3.59
C SER A 117 -2.57 17.22 2.33
N GLY A 118 -2.19 17.83 1.20
CA GLY A 118 -2.07 17.16 -0.09
C GLY A 118 -2.00 18.16 -1.24
N TYR A 119 -1.99 17.64 -2.47
CA TYR A 119 -2.04 18.47 -3.67
C TYR A 119 -3.46 18.61 -4.23
N LYS A 120 -3.70 19.69 -4.98
CA LYS A 120 -4.98 19.95 -5.64
C LYS A 120 -5.41 18.82 -6.59
N ASN A 121 -4.46 18.24 -7.34
CA ASN A 121 -4.70 17.12 -8.26
C ASN A 121 -4.93 15.78 -7.53
N GLU A 122 -4.59 15.68 -6.25
CA GLU A 122 -4.94 14.55 -5.38
C GLU A 122 -6.32 14.75 -4.72
N GLY A 123 -6.99 15.88 -4.97
CA GLY A 123 -8.29 16.18 -4.41
C GLY A 123 -8.26 16.80 -3.02
N ALA A 124 -7.09 17.18 -2.49
CA ALA A 124 -6.93 17.70 -1.12
C ALA A 124 -7.90 18.83 -0.78
N LYS A 125 -8.10 19.80 -1.68
CA LYS A 125 -9.09 20.88 -1.50
C LYS A 125 -10.50 20.32 -1.29
N THR A 126 -10.93 19.39 -2.14
CA THR A 126 -12.27 18.80 -2.07
C THR A 126 -12.47 18.02 -0.78
N TYR A 127 -11.43 17.31 -0.32
CA TYR A 127 -11.49 16.59 0.94
C TYR A 127 -11.52 17.54 2.14
N SER A 128 -10.74 18.63 2.13
CA SER A 128 -10.86 19.68 3.16
C SER A 128 -12.27 20.28 3.19
N ASP A 129 -12.84 20.65 2.04
CA ASP A 129 -14.19 21.24 1.99
C ASP A 129 -15.27 20.27 2.51
N LYS A 130 -15.09 18.96 2.28
CA LYS A 130 -15.97 17.90 2.83
C LYS A 130 -15.78 17.72 4.32
N ALA A 131 -14.54 17.66 4.79
CA ALA A 131 -14.22 17.50 6.19
C ALA A 131 -14.71 18.70 7.02
N VAL A 132 -14.63 19.93 6.50
CA VAL A 132 -15.28 21.10 7.12
C VAL A 132 -16.78 20.86 7.27
N LYS A 133 -17.49 20.53 6.19
CA LYS A 133 -18.94 20.28 6.26
C LYS A 133 -19.35 19.13 7.17
N TYR A 134 -18.46 18.18 7.44
CA TYR A 134 -18.74 17.02 8.27
C TYR A 134 -18.35 17.23 9.74
N LEU A 135 -17.20 17.85 10.00
CA LEU A 135 -16.61 17.98 11.34
C LEU A 135 -16.93 19.31 12.01
N GLY A 136 -17.16 20.37 11.24
CA GLY A 136 -17.31 21.71 11.79
C GLY A 136 -16.77 22.86 10.93
N SER A 137 -15.74 23.54 11.44
CA SER A 137 -15.24 24.79 10.87
C SER A 137 -13.80 24.73 10.36
N LEU A 138 -13.47 25.57 9.37
CA LEU A 138 -12.10 25.75 8.90
C LEU A 138 -11.40 26.80 9.77
N ALA A 139 -10.45 26.37 10.61
CA ALA A 139 -9.64 27.30 11.41
C ALA A 139 -8.60 28.03 10.56
N SER A 140 -7.88 27.29 9.71
CA SER A 140 -6.79 27.85 8.94
C SER A 140 -6.50 27.06 7.66
N LYS A 141 -5.84 27.71 6.71
CA LYS A 141 -5.36 27.08 5.48
C LYS A 141 -4.08 27.74 5.02
N LEU A 142 -3.08 26.92 4.72
CA LEU A 142 -1.79 27.36 4.19
C LEU A 142 -1.53 26.70 2.82
N LEU A 143 -0.96 27.48 1.90
CA LEU A 143 -0.57 27.01 0.57
C LEU A 143 0.95 26.77 0.51
N GLY A 144 1.34 25.63 -0.06
CA GLY A 144 2.72 25.31 -0.40
C GLY A 144 2.92 25.40 -1.91
N GLY A 145 3.55 26.47 -2.38
CA GLY A 145 3.66 26.73 -3.81
C GLY A 145 2.29 26.90 -4.49
N LYS A 146 2.12 26.36 -5.71
CA LYS A 146 0.88 26.55 -6.50
C LYS A 146 -0.22 25.52 -6.20
N THR A 147 0.17 24.31 -5.81
CA THR A 147 -0.72 23.13 -5.82
C THR A 147 -0.79 22.38 -4.50
N ALA A 148 0.19 22.49 -3.60
CA ALA A 148 0.13 21.86 -2.28
C ALA A 148 -0.62 22.75 -1.27
N MET A 149 -1.24 22.13 -0.28
CA MET A 149 -1.91 22.84 0.81
C MET A 149 -1.98 21.98 2.08
N ILE A 150 -2.18 22.65 3.20
CA ILE A 150 -2.65 22.06 4.46
C ILE A 150 -3.84 22.88 4.96
N SER A 151 -4.83 22.21 5.57
CA SER A 151 -6.00 22.83 6.18
C SER A 151 -6.17 22.31 7.59
N ASP A 152 -6.42 23.23 8.52
CA ASP A 152 -6.69 22.95 9.92
C ASP A 152 -8.20 23.05 10.12
N ILE A 153 -8.84 21.95 10.47
CA ILE A 153 -10.29 21.82 10.60
C ILE A 153 -10.62 21.50 12.05
N VAL A 154 -11.49 22.30 12.66
CA VAL A 154 -11.93 22.10 14.04
C VAL A 154 -13.10 21.12 14.06
N CYS A 155 -13.05 20.17 14.97
CA CYS A 155 -14.16 19.29 15.31
C CYS A 155 -15.04 19.99 16.36
N ASP A 156 -16.01 20.79 15.92
CA ASP A 156 -16.88 21.61 16.77
C ASP A 156 -18.39 21.38 16.55
N ASP A 157 -18.80 20.89 15.38
CA ASP A 157 -20.20 20.67 15.01
C ASP A 157 -20.31 19.50 14.00
N VAL A 158 -20.27 18.27 14.51
CA VAL A 158 -20.30 17.06 13.66
C VAL A 158 -21.71 16.84 13.11
N ASP A 159 -21.85 16.85 11.78
CA ASP A 159 -23.11 16.59 11.07
C ASP A 159 -23.08 15.18 10.45
N ASP A 160 -23.60 14.17 11.16
CA ASP A 160 -23.64 12.78 10.68
C ASP A 160 -24.38 12.59 9.35
N SER A 161 -25.26 13.52 8.94
CA SER A 161 -25.87 13.48 7.61
C SER A 161 -24.88 13.74 6.47
N ARG A 162 -23.70 14.28 6.80
CA ARG A 162 -22.59 14.60 5.89
C ARG A 162 -21.47 13.58 5.94
N ARG A 163 -21.64 12.47 6.69
CA ARG A 163 -20.66 11.38 6.75
C ARG A 163 -20.28 10.91 5.34
N LEU A 164 -18.99 10.67 5.13
CA LEU A 164 -18.47 10.40 3.80
C LEU A 164 -18.65 8.93 3.41
N ASP A 165 -19.06 8.66 2.17
CA ASP A 165 -19.16 7.29 1.64
C ASP A 165 -17.77 6.69 1.41
N ASP A 166 -17.30 5.90 2.37
CA ASP A 166 -16.01 5.18 2.35
C ASP A 166 -16.13 3.78 1.72
N LYS A 167 -17.26 3.46 1.06
CA LYS A 167 -17.52 2.15 0.44
C LYS A 167 -17.53 0.97 1.42
N ASN A 168 -17.89 1.23 2.68
CA ASN A 168 -17.81 0.26 3.77
C ASN A 168 -16.36 -0.21 3.94
N TYR A 169 -15.45 0.75 4.14
CA TYR A 169 -14.00 0.51 4.15
C TYR A 169 -13.60 -0.69 5.02
N SER A 170 -14.13 -0.81 6.23
CA SER A 170 -13.75 -1.87 7.17
C SER A 170 -14.24 -3.28 6.79
N VAL A 171 -15.09 -3.42 5.76
CA VAL A 171 -15.77 -4.68 5.44
C VAL A 171 -15.08 -5.38 4.25
N LEU A 172 -14.78 -6.67 4.42
CA LEU A 172 -14.39 -7.55 3.34
C LEU A 172 -15.59 -7.85 2.42
N GLN A 173 -15.37 -7.77 1.12
CA GLN A 173 -16.39 -7.85 0.08
C GLN A 173 -15.91 -8.80 -1.04
N GLN A 174 -16.81 -9.19 -1.95
CA GLN A 174 -16.44 -9.94 -3.16
C GLN A 174 -16.72 -9.17 -4.46
N PRO A 175 -16.03 -8.03 -4.70
CA PRO A 175 -16.33 -7.16 -5.84
C PRO A 175 -15.72 -7.65 -7.16
N VAL A 176 -14.86 -8.67 -7.14
CA VAL A 176 -14.09 -9.13 -8.32
C VAL A 176 -14.40 -10.59 -8.64
N ALA A 177 -14.50 -10.87 -9.95
CA ALA A 177 -14.72 -12.20 -10.50
C ALA A 177 -13.85 -12.43 -11.75
N ALA A 178 -13.28 -13.63 -11.87
CA ALA A 178 -12.64 -14.13 -13.08
C ALA A 178 -13.33 -15.45 -13.49
N GLY A 179 -14.27 -15.37 -14.44
CA GLY A 179 -15.20 -16.46 -14.71
C GLY A 179 -16.03 -16.79 -13.46
N ASP A 180 -15.95 -18.03 -13.00
CA ASP A 180 -16.64 -18.50 -11.79
C ASP A 180 -15.83 -18.28 -10.50
N ILE A 181 -14.56 -17.88 -10.60
CA ILE A 181 -13.71 -17.61 -9.45
C ILE A 181 -14.06 -16.23 -8.87
N ARG A 182 -14.45 -16.20 -7.59
CA ARG A 182 -14.75 -14.96 -6.85
C ARG A 182 -13.61 -14.61 -5.92
N PHE A 183 -13.34 -13.32 -5.77
CA PHE A 183 -12.23 -12.82 -4.94
C PHE A 183 -12.75 -11.95 -3.80
N THR A 184 -12.32 -12.29 -2.59
CA THR A 184 -12.47 -11.45 -1.41
C THR A 184 -11.47 -10.30 -1.48
N SER A 185 -11.94 -9.07 -1.31
CA SER A 185 -11.14 -7.83 -1.34
C SER A 185 -11.85 -6.74 -0.51
N LYS A 186 -11.27 -5.54 -0.39
CA LYS A 186 -11.92 -4.39 0.27
C LYS A 186 -11.39 -3.05 -0.23
N PRO A 187 -12.17 -1.95 -0.08
CA PRO A 187 -11.69 -0.62 -0.41
C PRO A 187 -10.34 -0.31 0.26
N GLY A 188 -9.45 0.36 -0.47
CA GLY A 188 -8.09 0.68 -0.03
C GLY A 188 -7.01 -0.30 -0.48
N VAL A 189 -7.38 -1.51 -0.91
CA VAL A 189 -6.45 -2.41 -1.61
C VAL A 189 -6.28 -1.96 -3.07
N PHE A 190 -5.08 -2.07 -3.63
CA PHE A 190 -4.84 -1.77 -5.04
C PHE A 190 -5.75 -2.60 -5.94
N GLY A 191 -6.49 -1.92 -6.82
CA GLY A 191 -7.43 -2.59 -7.72
C GLY A 191 -8.55 -3.34 -7.01
N TRP A 192 -8.93 -2.95 -5.78
CA TRP A 192 -9.83 -3.75 -4.94
C TRP A 192 -11.13 -4.22 -5.59
N ASN A 193 -11.67 -3.47 -6.57
CA ASN A 193 -12.92 -3.78 -7.28
C ASN A 193 -12.75 -4.13 -8.76
N LYS A 194 -11.53 -4.49 -9.20
CA LYS A 194 -11.27 -4.91 -10.58
C LYS A 194 -10.05 -5.83 -10.69
N ILE A 195 -9.96 -6.55 -11.79
CA ILE A 195 -8.73 -7.25 -12.14
C ILE A 195 -7.73 -6.23 -12.69
N ASP A 196 -6.48 -6.29 -12.21
CA ASP A 196 -5.39 -5.50 -12.79
C ASP A 196 -5.02 -6.05 -14.16
N ARG A 197 -4.90 -5.16 -15.16
CA ARG A 197 -4.64 -5.55 -16.54
C ARG A 197 -3.26 -6.17 -16.74
N GLY A 198 -2.27 -5.75 -15.96
CA GLY A 198 -0.94 -6.36 -15.96
C GLY A 198 -1.00 -7.78 -15.41
N SER A 199 -1.66 -7.96 -14.26
CA SER A 199 -1.85 -9.29 -13.67
C SER A 199 -2.67 -10.23 -14.57
N GLU A 200 -3.73 -9.73 -15.22
CA GLU A 200 -4.49 -10.49 -16.22
C GLU A 200 -3.61 -10.92 -17.40
N PHE A 201 -2.80 -9.99 -17.92
CA PHE A 201 -1.88 -10.28 -19.02
C PHE A 201 -0.83 -11.34 -18.65
N LEU A 202 -0.30 -11.28 -17.42
CA LEU A 202 0.62 -12.29 -16.89
C LEU A 202 -0.05 -13.68 -16.85
N ILE A 203 -1.23 -13.78 -16.23
CA ILE A 203 -1.95 -15.06 -16.11
C ILE A 203 -2.32 -15.64 -17.47
N ALA A 204 -2.68 -14.80 -18.46
CA ALA A 204 -3.01 -15.25 -19.81
C ALA A 204 -1.83 -15.96 -20.51
N HIS A 205 -0.58 -15.59 -20.20
CA HIS A 205 0.63 -16.19 -20.78
C HIS A 205 1.31 -17.20 -19.86
N LEU A 206 0.79 -17.40 -18.64
CA LEU A 206 1.33 -18.38 -17.70
C LEU A 206 1.38 -19.81 -18.29
N PRO A 207 0.36 -20.32 -19.01
CA PRO A 207 0.43 -21.67 -19.59
C PRO A 207 1.62 -21.85 -20.55
N GLU A 208 1.90 -20.84 -21.38
CA GLU A 208 3.01 -20.86 -22.33
C GLU A 208 4.35 -20.90 -21.61
N VAL A 209 4.50 -20.11 -20.54
CA VAL A 209 5.71 -20.13 -19.69
C VAL A 209 5.89 -21.48 -19.02
N LEU A 210 4.84 -22.01 -18.39
CA LEU A 210 4.91 -23.30 -17.69
C LEU A 210 5.27 -24.45 -18.64
N ALA A 211 4.80 -24.41 -19.90
CA ALA A 211 5.16 -25.42 -20.91
C ALA A 211 6.67 -25.42 -21.26
N THR A 212 7.40 -24.33 -21.01
CA THR A 212 8.86 -24.26 -21.23
C THR A 212 9.68 -24.80 -20.06
N ILE A 213 9.06 -24.98 -18.88
CA ILE A 213 9.75 -25.40 -17.67
C ILE A 213 9.62 -26.92 -17.52
N THR A 214 10.75 -27.62 -17.62
CA THR A 214 10.79 -29.10 -17.56
C THR A 214 10.98 -29.64 -16.14
N THR A 215 11.31 -28.78 -15.19
CA THR A 215 11.49 -29.14 -13.77
C THR A 215 10.19 -28.99 -13.01
N GLU A 216 10.01 -29.81 -11.99
CA GLU A 216 8.85 -29.73 -11.10
C GLU A 216 8.85 -28.40 -10.32
N ILE A 217 7.68 -27.74 -10.25
CA ILE A 217 7.47 -26.51 -9.48
C ILE A 217 6.75 -26.89 -8.19
N LYS A 218 7.45 -26.85 -7.04
CA LYS A 218 6.89 -27.20 -5.73
C LYS A 218 6.62 -25.98 -4.87
N ARG A 219 7.45 -24.95 -4.99
CA ARG A 219 7.38 -23.74 -4.16
C ARG A 219 7.24 -22.51 -5.03
N VAL A 220 6.10 -21.84 -4.89
CA VAL A 220 5.77 -20.61 -5.62
C VAL A 220 5.72 -19.44 -4.65
N ALA A 221 6.33 -18.31 -5.01
CA ALA A 221 6.16 -17.06 -4.26
C ALA A 221 5.46 -15.97 -5.10
N ASP A 222 4.64 -15.15 -4.46
CA ASP A 222 3.95 -14.00 -5.06
C ASP A 222 4.35 -12.74 -4.28
N LEU A 223 5.20 -11.89 -4.88
CA LEU A 223 5.74 -10.71 -4.23
C LEU A 223 4.90 -9.47 -4.59
N GLY A 224 4.28 -8.86 -3.58
CA GLY A 224 3.30 -7.79 -3.78
C GLY A 224 1.94 -8.37 -4.16
N CYS A 225 1.47 -9.33 -3.37
CA CYS A 225 0.35 -10.19 -3.75
C CYS A 225 -1.00 -9.46 -3.85
N GLY A 226 -1.14 -8.25 -3.27
CA GLY A 226 -2.42 -7.56 -3.22
C GLY A 226 -3.49 -8.42 -2.57
N TYR A 227 -4.68 -8.52 -3.17
CA TYR A 227 -5.71 -9.46 -2.70
C TYR A 227 -5.48 -10.91 -3.15
N GLY A 228 -4.36 -11.24 -3.81
CA GLY A 228 -3.98 -12.62 -4.16
C GLY A 228 -4.42 -13.10 -5.54
N TYR A 229 -4.77 -12.20 -6.47
CA TYR A 229 -5.22 -12.58 -7.83
C TYR A 229 -4.24 -13.53 -8.53
N LEU A 230 -2.95 -13.17 -8.56
CA LEU A 230 -1.92 -13.97 -9.24
C LEU A 230 -1.79 -15.35 -8.60
N SER A 231 -1.67 -15.41 -7.27
CA SER A 231 -1.62 -16.66 -6.51
C SER A 231 -2.81 -17.58 -6.78
N VAL A 232 -4.04 -17.07 -6.71
CA VAL A 232 -5.25 -17.88 -6.95
C VAL A 232 -5.29 -18.41 -8.38
N MET A 233 -5.07 -17.55 -9.38
CA MET A 233 -5.13 -17.97 -10.77
C MET A 233 -3.99 -18.92 -11.16
N ALA A 234 -2.78 -18.71 -10.63
CA ALA A 234 -1.65 -19.60 -10.86
C ALA A 234 -1.85 -20.97 -10.19
N SER A 235 -2.48 -21.02 -9.00
CA SER A 235 -2.77 -22.28 -8.30
C SER A 235 -3.68 -23.22 -9.09
N GLN A 236 -4.49 -22.69 -10.02
CA GLN A 236 -5.32 -23.52 -10.91
C GLN A 236 -4.48 -24.36 -11.89
N GLN A 237 -3.28 -23.90 -12.23
CA GLN A 237 -2.33 -24.59 -13.12
C GLN A 237 -1.22 -25.32 -12.34
N LEU A 238 -0.93 -24.87 -11.12
CA LEU A 238 0.12 -25.38 -10.24
C LEU A 238 -0.48 -26.00 -8.97
N ASN A 239 -1.47 -26.88 -9.12
CA ASN A 239 -2.29 -27.38 -8.02
C ASN A 239 -1.55 -28.25 -6.97
N GLN A 240 -0.33 -28.69 -7.28
CA GLN A 240 0.55 -29.44 -6.36
C GLN A 240 1.59 -28.55 -5.65
N ALA A 241 1.69 -27.27 -6.01
CA ALA A 241 2.66 -26.36 -5.42
C ALA A 241 2.16 -25.76 -4.10
N THR A 242 3.10 -25.51 -3.19
CA THR A 242 2.89 -24.68 -2.00
C THR A 242 3.17 -23.22 -2.35
N PHE A 243 2.20 -22.34 -2.07
CA PHE A 243 2.27 -20.91 -2.36
C PHE A 243 2.70 -20.10 -1.14
N TYR A 244 3.49 -19.05 -1.38
CA TYR A 244 3.90 -18.09 -0.37
C TYR A 244 3.67 -16.67 -0.90
N ALA A 245 2.63 -16.03 -0.41
CA ALA A 245 2.25 -14.70 -0.88
C ALA A 245 2.62 -13.65 0.16
N VAL A 246 3.23 -12.54 -0.29
CA VAL A 246 3.63 -11.47 0.62
C VAL A 246 3.22 -10.11 0.09
N ASP A 247 2.80 -9.25 0.99
CA ASP A 247 2.55 -7.84 0.73
C ASP A 247 2.98 -7.02 1.96
N ASN A 248 3.32 -5.75 1.78
CA ASN A 248 3.61 -4.89 2.91
C ASN A 248 2.37 -4.23 3.50
N ASN A 249 1.21 -4.36 2.84
CA ASN A 249 -0.04 -3.77 3.27
C ASN A 249 -0.91 -4.77 4.06
N VAL A 250 -1.37 -4.36 5.25
CA VAL A 250 -2.20 -5.19 6.15
C VAL A 250 -3.52 -5.63 5.50
N ALA A 251 -4.18 -4.74 4.76
CA ALA A 251 -5.44 -5.02 4.06
C ALA A 251 -5.24 -6.06 2.95
N ALA A 252 -4.16 -5.91 2.16
CA ALA A 252 -3.81 -6.83 1.08
C ALA A 252 -3.58 -8.25 1.61
N VAL A 253 -2.73 -8.39 2.64
CA VAL A 253 -2.47 -9.68 3.30
C VAL A 253 -3.76 -10.30 3.82
N THR A 254 -4.61 -9.52 4.49
CA THR A 254 -5.89 -10.01 5.00
C THR A 254 -6.79 -10.54 3.87
N CYS A 255 -6.90 -9.81 2.74
CA CYS A 255 -7.69 -10.25 1.59
C CYS A 255 -7.11 -11.51 0.93
N CYS A 256 -5.79 -11.55 0.76
CA CYS A 256 -5.08 -12.69 0.16
C CYS A 256 -5.21 -13.95 1.03
N GLN A 257 -5.11 -13.82 2.35
CA GLN A 257 -5.38 -14.92 3.30
C GLN A 257 -6.78 -15.49 3.13
N GLN A 258 -7.80 -14.62 3.04
CA GLN A 258 -9.18 -15.08 2.83
C GLN A 258 -9.35 -15.77 1.48
N ASN A 259 -8.68 -15.29 0.43
CA ASN A 259 -8.70 -15.97 -0.87
C ASN A 259 -7.96 -17.31 -0.85
N PHE A 260 -6.86 -17.45 -0.12
CA PHE A 260 -6.18 -18.74 0.06
C PHE A 260 -7.12 -19.75 0.74
N ILE A 261 -7.82 -19.33 1.80
CA ILE A 261 -8.80 -20.17 2.50
C ILE A 261 -9.96 -20.54 1.56
N GLN A 262 -10.55 -19.54 0.89
CA GLN A 262 -11.69 -19.73 0.00
C GLN A 262 -11.39 -20.70 -1.15
N HIS A 263 -10.19 -20.61 -1.72
CA HIS A 263 -9.76 -21.41 -2.88
C HIS A 263 -8.91 -22.62 -2.51
N LYS A 264 -8.77 -22.93 -1.20
CA LYS A 264 -8.03 -24.08 -0.66
C LYS A 264 -6.59 -24.17 -1.17
N ILE A 265 -5.92 -23.02 -1.27
CA ILE A 265 -4.53 -22.94 -1.73
C ILE A 265 -3.63 -23.40 -0.59
N ALA A 266 -2.83 -24.44 -0.82
CA ALA A 266 -1.81 -24.85 0.13
C ALA A 266 -0.71 -23.79 0.19
N GLY A 267 -0.52 -23.16 1.35
CA GLY A 267 0.43 -22.07 1.43
C GLY A 267 0.26 -21.14 2.62
N GLU A 268 1.08 -20.10 2.62
CA GLU A 268 1.12 -19.07 3.65
C GLU A 268 1.03 -17.69 3.00
N VAL A 269 0.38 -16.77 3.72
CA VAL A 269 0.34 -15.36 3.33
C VAL A 269 0.81 -14.53 4.52
N SER A 270 1.82 -13.70 4.33
CA SER A 270 2.45 -12.95 5.43
C SER A 270 2.74 -11.50 5.06
N LEU A 271 2.85 -10.67 6.10
CA LEU A 271 3.14 -9.25 5.99
C LEU A 271 4.66 -9.04 5.86
N ASP A 272 5.11 -8.67 4.66
CA ASP A 272 6.53 -8.54 4.32
C ASP A 272 6.74 -7.59 3.14
N SER A 273 7.79 -6.76 3.22
CA SER A 273 8.18 -5.84 2.16
C SER A 273 9.13 -6.50 1.16
N CYS A 274 8.56 -6.97 0.05
CA CYS A 274 9.25 -7.63 -1.07
C CYS A 274 9.93 -8.96 -0.69
N GLY A 275 9.33 -9.74 0.22
CA GLY A 275 9.83 -11.06 0.60
C GLY A 275 11.12 -11.03 1.43
N SER A 276 11.43 -9.90 2.08
CA SER A 276 12.65 -9.70 2.87
C SER A 276 12.82 -10.72 4.01
N GLN A 277 11.73 -11.26 4.54
CA GLN A 277 11.68 -12.26 5.59
C GLN A 277 11.54 -13.69 5.05
N LEU A 278 11.28 -13.86 3.76
CA LEU A 278 11.25 -15.18 3.13
C LEU A 278 12.67 -15.77 3.02
N SER A 279 12.78 -17.05 3.36
CA SER A 279 13.98 -17.85 3.09
C SER A 279 14.05 -18.25 1.61
N PRO A 280 15.25 -18.34 1.01
CA PRO A 280 15.41 -18.90 -0.34
C PRO A 280 14.86 -20.32 -0.47
N GLY A 281 14.61 -20.74 -1.70
CA GLY A 281 14.15 -22.11 -1.97
C GLY A 281 12.95 -22.19 -2.90
N PHE A 282 12.74 -21.20 -3.77
CA PHE A 282 11.57 -21.14 -4.64
C PHE A 282 11.90 -21.58 -6.06
N ASP A 283 10.98 -22.31 -6.67
CA ASP A 283 11.11 -22.82 -8.03
C ASP A 283 10.50 -21.82 -9.04
N PHE A 284 9.48 -21.08 -8.59
CA PHE A 284 8.78 -20.10 -9.38
C PHE A 284 8.41 -18.86 -8.55
N LEU A 285 8.58 -17.66 -9.08
CA LEU A 285 8.08 -16.43 -8.48
C LEU A 285 7.19 -15.66 -9.47
N LEU A 286 6.08 -15.15 -8.97
CA LEU A 286 5.16 -14.24 -9.64
C LEU A 286 5.36 -12.83 -9.08
N CYS A 287 5.34 -11.82 -9.95
CA CYS A 287 5.44 -10.44 -9.48
C CYS A 287 4.80 -9.44 -10.46
N ASN A 288 3.89 -8.62 -9.93
CA ASN A 288 3.43 -7.39 -10.57
C ASN A 288 3.83 -6.22 -9.64
N PRO A 289 5.06 -5.70 -9.74
CA PRO A 289 5.52 -4.65 -8.84
C PRO A 289 4.67 -3.37 -8.97
N PRO A 290 4.45 -2.62 -7.88
CA PRO A 290 3.67 -1.39 -7.94
C PRO A 290 4.48 -0.29 -8.62
N PHE A 291 4.18 0.00 -9.88
CA PHE A 291 4.78 1.11 -10.61
C PHE A 291 3.77 2.27 -10.69
N HIS A 292 3.92 3.23 -9.77
CA HIS A 292 3.19 4.49 -9.81
C HIS A 292 4.16 5.63 -10.10
N GLN A 293 3.66 6.61 -10.85
CA GLN A 293 4.45 7.65 -11.51
C GLN A 293 5.30 8.44 -10.50
N GLY A 294 6.61 8.25 -10.57
CA GLY A 294 7.63 8.93 -9.77
C GLY A 294 9.01 8.35 -10.03
N PHE A 295 9.71 8.86 -11.06
CA PHE A 295 10.98 8.33 -11.57
C PHE A 295 12.06 7.99 -10.51
N ASP A 296 12.17 8.76 -9.41
CA ASP A 296 13.19 8.52 -8.38
C ASP A 296 12.85 7.32 -7.46
N VAL A 297 11.57 7.16 -7.08
CA VAL A 297 11.10 6.04 -6.24
C VAL A 297 10.99 4.75 -7.07
N GLU A 298 10.67 4.88 -8.37
CA GLU A 298 10.60 3.76 -9.32
C GLU A 298 11.93 3.00 -9.43
N SER A 299 13.08 3.69 -9.37
CA SER A 299 14.39 3.05 -9.55
C SER A 299 14.77 2.11 -8.39
N GLY A 300 14.59 2.55 -7.14
CA GLY A 300 14.96 1.78 -5.95
C GLY A 300 14.00 0.63 -5.66
N LEU A 301 12.70 0.82 -5.94
CA LEU A 301 11.71 -0.25 -5.73
C LEU A 301 11.90 -1.38 -6.76
N THR A 302 12.15 -1.02 -8.01
CA THR A 302 12.48 -1.99 -9.07
C THR A 302 13.70 -2.83 -8.69
N ASP A 303 14.75 -2.19 -8.19
CA ASP A 303 15.97 -2.89 -7.74
C ASP A 303 15.66 -3.84 -6.58
N LYS A 304 14.85 -3.42 -5.60
CA LYS A 304 14.45 -4.25 -4.47
C LYS A 304 13.75 -5.53 -4.91
N PHE A 305 12.81 -5.46 -5.84
CA PHE A 305 12.11 -6.64 -6.35
C PHE A 305 13.04 -7.58 -7.12
N VAL A 306 13.86 -7.05 -8.03
CA VAL A 306 14.80 -7.87 -8.82
C VAL A 306 15.82 -8.57 -7.93
N GLN A 307 16.38 -7.86 -6.95
CA GLN A 307 17.30 -8.43 -5.95
C GLN A 307 16.62 -9.51 -5.10
N SER A 308 15.38 -9.25 -4.68
CA SER A 308 14.62 -10.21 -3.88
C SER A 308 14.33 -11.50 -4.65
N VAL A 309 13.89 -11.41 -5.90
CA VAL A 309 13.69 -12.60 -6.75
C VAL A 309 15.00 -13.35 -6.98
N SER A 310 16.09 -12.63 -7.27
CA SER A 310 17.42 -13.23 -7.42
C SER A 310 17.89 -13.98 -6.16
N ARG A 311 17.58 -13.47 -4.97
CA ARG A 311 17.91 -14.09 -3.67
C ARG A 311 17.04 -15.30 -3.36
N LEU A 312 15.76 -15.26 -3.73
CA LEU A 312 14.78 -16.25 -3.31
C LEU A 312 14.73 -17.49 -4.20
N LEU A 313 15.08 -17.36 -5.48
CA LEU A 313 15.06 -18.46 -6.44
C LEU A 313 16.13 -19.52 -6.16
N ASN A 314 15.75 -20.78 -6.31
CA ASN A 314 16.68 -21.89 -6.52
C ASN A 314 17.45 -21.70 -7.83
N LYS A 315 18.62 -22.35 -7.95
CA LYS A 315 19.28 -22.49 -9.25
C LYS A 315 18.36 -23.26 -10.21
N GLY A 316 18.14 -22.73 -11.41
CA GLY A 316 17.17 -23.21 -12.38
C GLY A 316 15.74 -22.74 -12.14
N GLY A 317 15.48 -21.98 -11.06
CA GLY A 317 14.17 -21.41 -10.77
C GLY A 317 13.86 -20.20 -11.67
N HIS A 318 12.58 -19.87 -11.79
CA HIS A 318 12.09 -18.83 -12.69
C HIS A 318 11.33 -17.72 -11.99
N GLY A 319 11.61 -16.46 -12.34
CA GLY A 319 10.83 -15.30 -11.93
C GLY A 319 10.03 -14.76 -13.11
N PHE A 320 8.71 -14.68 -12.98
CA PHE A 320 7.82 -14.18 -14.02
C PHE A 320 7.19 -12.85 -13.61
N PHE A 321 7.57 -11.81 -14.34
CA PHE A 321 7.22 -10.42 -14.07
C PHE A 321 6.27 -9.87 -15.12
N VAL A 322 5.36 -9.00 -14.67
CA VAL A 322 4.70 -8.02 -15.53
C VAL A 322 5.08 -6.62 -15.08
N VAL A 323 5.45 -5.78 -16.04
CA VAL A 323 5.79 -4.37 -15.81
C VAL A 323 5.21 -3.51 -16.92
N ASN A 324 5.03 -2.20 -16.67
CA ASN A 324 4.72 -1.27 -17.76
C ASN A 324 5.82 -1.32 -18.84
N ALA A 325 5.45 -1.27 -20.12
CA ALA A 325 6.36 -1.55 -21.24
C ALA A 325 7.62 -0.68 -21.25
N PHE A 326 7.52 0.57 -20.77
CA PHE A 326 8.62 1.53 -20.71
C PHE A 326 9.65 1.24 -19.60
N ILE A 327 9.33 0.38 -18.62
CA ILE A 327 10.20 0.12 -17.47
C ILE A 327 11.33 -0.83 -17.88
N PRO A 328 12.60 -0.41 -17.82
CA PRO A 328 13.72 -1.21 -18.33
C PRO A 328 14.20 -2.28 -17.33
N LEU A 329 13.28 -3.14 -16.84
CA LEU A 329 13.55 -4.14 -15.80
C LEU A 329 14.71 -5.08 -16.18
N GLU A 330 14.84 -5.43 -17.46
CA GLU A 330 15.93 -6.24 -18.01
C GLU A 330 17.33 -5.64 -17.74
N ARG A 331 17.45 -4.31 -17.68
CA ARG A 331 18.72 -3.65 -17.37
C ARG A 331 19.11 -3.85 -15.90
N LYS A 332 18.12 -3.85 -15.01
CA LYS A 332 18.30 -4.08 -13.57
C LYS A 332 18.58 -5.56 -13.25
N ALA A 333 18.08 -6.47 -14.08
CA ALA A 333 18.31 -7.91 -13.97
C ALA A 333 19.70 -8.36 -14.46
N LYS A 334 20.45 -7.50 -15.16
CA LYS A 334 21.75 -7.86 -15.75
C LYS A 334 22.74 -8.33 -14.68
N GLY A 335 23.29 -9.53 -14.87
CA GLY A 335 24.29 -10.14 -13.99
C GLY A 335 23.71 -10.87 -12.77
N LEU A 336 22.39 -10.84 -12.57
CA LEU A 336 21.73 -11.55 -11.46
C LEU A 336 21.12 -12.91 -11.88
N PHE A 337 20.87 -13.08 -13.17
CA PHE A 337 20.15 -14.21 -13.77
C PHE A 337 20.94 -14.78 -14.97
N GLU A 338 20.80 -16.09 -15.20
CA GLU A 338 21.35 -16.79 -16.37
C GLU A 338 20.77 -16.23 -17.68
N SER A 339 19.45 -16.00 -17.70
CA SER A 339 18.76 -15.43 -18.85
C SER A 339 17.59 -14.55 -18.45
N VAL A 340 17.30 -13.56 -19.30
CA VAL A 340 16.13 -12.68 -19.21
C VAL A 340 15.43 -12.69 -20.57
N THR A 341 14.23 -13.24 -20.63
CA THR A 341 13.46 -13.41 -21.87
C THR A 341 12.20 -12.56 -21.82
N MET A 342 11.96 -11.77 -22.86
CA MET A 342 10.66 -11.10 -23.03
C MET A 342 9.67 -12.09 -23.64
N VAL A 343 8.69 -12.50 -22.85
CA VAL A 343 7.67 -13.48 -23.24
C VAL A 343 6.62 -12.83 -24.13
N ALA A 344 6.14 -11.64 -23.75
CA ALA A 344 5.15 -10.90 -24.50
C ALA A 344 5.27 -9.39 -24.26
N ASN A 345 4.75 -8.58 -25.18
CA ASN A 345 4.67 -7.13 -25.05
C ASN A 345 3.45 -6.61 -25.82
N ASN A 346 2.52 -5.95 -25.13
CA ASN A 346 1.29 -5.40 -25.71
C ASN A 346 1.30 -3.86 -25.77
N GLN A 347 2.49 -3.25 -25.78
CA GLN A 347 2.75 -1.79 -25.74
C GLN A 347 2.38 -1.11 -24.41
N SER A 348 1.42 -1.64 -23.65
CA SER A 348 1.09 -1.15 -22.31
C SER A 348 1.96 -1.83 -21.25
N PHE A 349 2.07 -3.16 -21.35
CA PHE A 349 2.80 -4.03 -20.45
C PHE A 349 3.75 -4.94 -21.23
N LYS A 350 4.82 -5.36 -20.57
CA LYS A 350 5.67 -6.45 -21.03
C LYS A 350 5.81 -7.51 -19.95
N LEU A 351 5.92 -8.76 -20.40
CA LEU A 351 6.14 -9.93 -19.58
C LEU A 351 7.58 -10.37 -19.71
N LEU A 352 8.26 -10.56 -18.58
CA LEU A 352 9.66 -10.94 -18.53
C LEU A 352 9.81 -12.21 -17.69
N LEU A 353 10.47 -13.22 -18.27
CA LEU A 353 10.84 -14.46 -17.60
C LEU A 353 12.34 -14.42 -17.29
N PHE A 354 12.67 -14.46 -16.00
CA PHE A 354 14.04 -14.52 -15.51
C PHE A 354 14.35 -15.96 -15.11
N LYS A 355 15.52 -16.47 -15.48
CA LYS A 355 16.01 -17.79 -15.06
C LYS A 355 17.24 -17.61 -14.18
N LYS A 356 17.21 -18.15 -12.97
CA LYS A 356 18.32 -18.10 -12.01
C LYS A 356 19.34 -19.20 -12.29
#